data_AF-A0A1Q4FWQ1-F1
#
_entry.id   AF-A0A1Q4FWQ1-F1
#
_cell.length_a   1.000
_cell.length_b   1.000
_cell.length_c   1.000
_cell.angle_alpha   90.00
_cell.angle_beta   90.00
_cell.angle_gamma   90.00
#
_symmetry.space_group_name_H-M   'P 1'
#
loop_
_entity.id
_entity.type
_entity.pdbx_description
1 polymer ?
#
loop_
_entity_poly.entity_id
_entity_poly.type
_entity_poly.pdbx_seq_one_letter_code
_entity_poly.pdbx_strand_id
1 'polypeptide(L)'
;MFFMLIYLGTCYIILKAFSVRMTIWFDEDCMYVQKGSGAPKRFLKNNIYGFYAYNYETQAATLKTSKIYFRFCLTIGKDIYLNDVEYKNKYDDIKGSNLKKFLKSAQTEFHFSKTPKNSLQNIYWYSNQH
;
A
#
# COMPACT_ATOMS: atom_id res chain seq x y z
N MET A 1 -23.68 25.12 -8.58
CA MET A 1 -23.25 23.86 -9.24
C MET A 1 -21.95 24.00 -10.03
N PHE A 2 -21.79 25.03 -10.87
CA PHE A 2 -20.57 25.21 -11.69
C PHE A 2 -19.27 25.34 -10.88
N PHE A 3 -19.29 26.14 -9.80
CA PHE A 3 -18.15 26.28 -8.87
C PHE A 3 -17.75 24.96 -8.20
N MET A 4 -18.71 24.09 -7.88
CA MET A 4 -18.42 22.81 -7.23
C MET A 4 -17.75 21.82 -8.21
N LEU A 5 -18.17 21.82 -9.48
CA LEU A 5 -17.56 21.00 -10.52
C LEU A 5 -16.12 21.45 -10.83
N ILE A 6 -15.87 22.76 -10.89
CA ILE A 6 -14.52 23.32 -11.07
C ILE A 6 -13.66 22.96 -9.85
N TYR A 7 -14.19 23.09 -8.64
CA TYR A 7 -13.48 22.74 -7.41
C TYR A 7 -13.09 21.25 -7.37
N LEU A 8 -14.00 20.35 -7.73
CA LEU A 8 -13.71 18.91 -7.79
C LEU A 8 -12.70 18.59 -8.90
N GLY A 9 -12.84 19.20 -10.08
CA GLY A 9 -11.93 19.02 -11.20
C GLY A 9 -10.50 19.50 -10.89
N THR A 10 -10.37 20.67 -10.26
CA THR A 10 -9.07 21.23 -9.84
C THR A 10 -8.43 20.40 -8.73
N CYS A 11 -9.19 19.98 -7.72
CA CYS A 11 -8.70 19.04 -6.70
C CYS A 11 -8.19 17.73 -7.31
N TYR A 12 -8.91 17.17 -8.28
CA TYR A 12 -8.51 15.95 -8.97
C TYR A 12 -7.20 16.12 -9.75
N ILE A 13 -7.05 17.22 -10.51
CA ILE A 13 -5.83 17.51 -11.27
C ILE A 13 -4.63 17.69 -10.33
N ILE A 14 -4.80 18.41 -9.21
CA ILE A 14 -3.75 18.63 -8.21
C ILE A 14 -3.34 17.28 -7.58
N LEU A 15 -4.29 16.46 -7.15
CA LEU A 15 -4.02 15.13 -6.59
C LEU A 15 -3.27 14.23 -7.59
N LYS A 16 -3.68 14.26 -8.86
CA LYS A 16 -3.02 13.50 -9.92
C LYS A 16 -1.59 13.99 -10.21
N ALA A 17 -1.35 15.30 -10.14
CA ALA A 17 -0.01 15.88 -10.27
C ALA A 17 0.92 15.50 -9.10
N PHE A 18 0.36 15.22 -7.91
CA PHE A 18 1.08 14.67 -6.77
C PHE A 18 1.21 13.15 -6.79
N SER A 19 0.68 12.46 -7.81
CA SER A 19 0.90 11.03 -7.97
C SER A 19 2.36 10.79 -8.33
N VAL A 20 3.06 10.04 -7.47
CA VAL A 20 4.49 9.76 -7.66
C VAL A 20 4.68 8.25 -7.78
N ARG A 21 5.53 7.85 -8.72
CA ARG A 21 5.96 6.46 -8.85
C ARG A 21 6.69 6.04 -7.57
N MET A 22 6.23 4.98 -6.94
CA MET A 22 6.91 4.36 -5.80
C MET A 22 7.59 3.08 -6.27
N THR A 23 8.86 2.92 -5.95
CA THR A 23 9.61 1.68 -6.20
C THR A 23 10.00 1.09 -4.85
N ILE A 24 9.70 -0.20 -4.66
CA ILE A 24 9.97 -0.92 -3.43
C ILE A 24 10.60 -2.25 -3.78
N TRP A 25 11.67 -2.58 -3.08
CA TRP A 25 12.37 -3.83 -3.22
C TRP A 25 12.99 -4.23 -1.89
N PHE A 26 13.41 -5.49 -1.84
CA PHE A 26 13.97 -6.12 -0.67
C PHE A 26 15.35 -6.69 -1.03
N ASP A 27 16.28 -6.64 -0.08
CA ASP A 27 17.48 -7.48 -0.08
C ASP A 27 17.41 -8.43 1.14
N GLU A 28 18.53 -9.03 1.56
CA GLU A 28 18.54 -9.97 2.71
C GLU A 28 17.99 -9.31 3.98
N ASP A 29 18.49 -8.13 4.36
CA ASP A 29 18.23 -7.50 5.67
C ASP A 29 17.36 -6.24 5.61
N CYS A 30 17.15 -5.68 4.42
CA CYS A 30 16.56 -4.36 4.23
C CYS A 30 15.38 -4.36 3.26
N MET A 31 14.46 -3.43 3.51
CA MET A 31 13.49 -2.93 2.56
C MET A 31 13.92 -1.54 2.10
N TYR A 32 13.82 -1.27 0.80
CA TYR A 32 14.08 0.05 0.23
C TYR A 32 12.80 0.65 -0.32
N VAL A 33 12.64 1.95 -0.12
CA VAL A 33 11.52 2.72 -0.65
C VAL A 33 12.05 3.93 -1.37
N GLN A 34 11.76 4.02 -2.66
CA GLN A 34 12.13 5.13 -3.52
C GLN A 34 10.87 5.85 -4.01
N LYS A 35 10.87 7.17 -3.88
CA LYS A 35 9.81 8.05 -4.37
C LYS A 35 10.31 8.78 -5.63
N GLY A 36 9.74 8.44 -6.78
CA GLY A 36 10.11 8.99 -8.08
C GLY A 36 11.56 8.67 -8.42
N SER A 37 12.30 9.68 -8.88
CA SER A 37 13.74 9.63 -9.13
C SER A 37 14.60 10.00 -7.91
N GLY A 38 13.99 10.17 -6.74
CA GLY A 38 14.73 10.50 -5.51
C GLY A 38 15.64 9.38 -5.03
N ALA A 39 16.50 9.67 -4.04
CA ALA A 39 17.33 8.64 -3.43
C ALA A 39 16.48 7.60 -2.66
N PRO A 40 16.83 6.30 -2.73
CA PRO A 40 16.13 5.28 -1.97
C PRO A 40 16.37 5.43 -0.46
N LYS A 41 15.30 5.29 0.32
CA LYS A 41 15.37 5.19 1.76
C LYS A 41 15.46 3.72 2.17
N ARG A 42 16.46 3.39 2.99
CA ARG A 42 16.70 2.04 3.51
C ARG A 42 16.06 1.86 4.88
N PHE A 43 15.40 0.72 5.08
CA PHE A 43 14.79 0.31 6.34
C PHE A 43 15.23 -1.11 6.66
N LEU A 44 15.78 -1.35 7.85
CA LEU A 44 16.07 -2.72 8.29
C LEU A 44 14.77 -3.48 8.49
N LYS A 45 14.69 -4.71 7.97
CA LYS A 45 13.52 -5.58 8.10
C LYS A 45 13.17 -5.86 9.56
N ASN A 46 14.18 -6.06 10.41
CA ASN A 46 14.00 -6.25 11.85
C ASN A 46 13.38 -5.03 12.57
N ASN A 47 13.41 -3.85 11.95
CA ASN A 47 12.74 -2.67 12.48
C ASN A 47 11.27 -2.56 12.03
N ILE A 48 10.79 -3.45 11.17
CA ILE A 48 9.39 -3.52 10.76
C ILE A 48 8.75 -4.63 11.58
N TYR A 49 7.82 -4.30 12.48
CA TYR A 49 7.17 -5.31 13.34
C TYR A 49 5.82 -5.80 12.80
N GLY A 50 5.34 -5.16 11.74
CA GLY A 50 4.15 -5.59 11.02
C GLY A 50 3.68 -4.55 10.02
N PHE A 51 2.66 -4.89 9.25
CA PHE A 51 2.02 -3.94 8.35
C PHE A 51 0.52 -4.14 8.23
N TYR A 52 -0.19 -3.06 7.90
CA TYR A 52 -1.61 -3.11 7.53
C TYR A 52 -1.75 -3.06 6.02
N ALA A 53 -2.59 -3.92 5.45
CA ALA A 53 -2.97 -3.89 4.04
C ALA A 53 -4.38 -4.43 3.82
N TYR A 54 -5.01 -4.10 2.68
CA TYR A 54 -6.23 -4.79 2.27
C TYR A 54 -5.92 -6.21 1.78
N ASN A 55 -6.93 -7.08 1.80
CA ASN A 55 -6.82 -8.39 1.17
C ASN A 55 -6.94 -8.28 -0.37
N TYR A 56 -5.80 -8.08 -1.04
CA TYR A 56 -5.72 -8.05 -2.52
C TYR A 56 -5.83 -9.43 -3.18
N GLU A 57 -5.96 -10.52 -2.42
CA GLU A 57 -6.13 -11.87 -2.97
C GLU A 57 -7.60 -12.22 -3.25
N THR A 58 -8.53 -11.39 -2.77
CA THR A 58 -9.97 -11.61 -2.87
C THR A 58 -10.50 -11.53 -4.31
N GLN A 59 -11.51 -12.34 -4.59
CA GLN A 59 -12.28 -12.27 -5.85
C GLN A 59 -13.56 -11.44 -5.72
N ALA A 60 -13.93 -11.03 -4.49
CA ALA A 60 -15.13 -10.21 -4.28
C ALA A 60 -14.98 -8.84 -4.94
N ALA A 61 -15.89 -8.47 -5.84
CA ALA A 61 -15.77 -7.28 -6.70
C ALA A 61 -15.57 -5.96 -5.91
N THR A 62 -16.25 -5.80 -4.78
CA THR A 62 -16.15 -4.63 -3.89
C THR A 62 -14.78 -4.49 -3.23
N LEU A 63 -14.07 -5.60 -3.06
CA LEU A 63 -12.76 -5.66 -2.41
C LEU A 63 -11.62 -5.73 -3.42
N LYS A 64 -11.87 -6.30 -4.60
CA LYS A 64 -10.98 -6.32 -5.75
C LYS A 64 -10.59 -4.90 -6.17
N THR A 65 -11.52 -3.95 -6.02
CA THR A 65 -11.33 -2.51 -6.27
C THR A 65 -10.89 -1.72 -5.02
N SER A 66 -10.38 -2.36 -3.97
CA SER A 66 -9.90 -1.62 -2.78
C SER A 66 -8.73 -0.71 -3.13
N LYS A 67 -8.68 0.50 -2.54
CA LYS A 67 -7.56 1.43 -2.67
C LYS A 67 -6.22 0.72 -2.39
N ILE A 68 -5.12 1.19 -2.99
CA ILE A 68 -3.80 0.74 -2.55
C ILE A 68 -3.57 1.35 -1.17
N TYR A 69 -3.26 0.50 -0.20
CA TYR A 69 -3.00 0.87 1.18
C TYR A 69 -2.03 -0.15 1.76
N PHE A 70 -0.83 0.32 2.07
CA PHE A 70 0.10 -0.36 2.96
C PHE A 70 0.57 0.64 4.01
N ARG A 71 0.54 0.21 5.27
CA ARG A 71 1.18 0.93 6.38
C ARG A 71 2.16 -0.02 7.04
N PHE A 72 3.45 0.13 6.76
CA PHE A 72 4.50 -0.61 7.45
C PHE A 72 4.82 0.09 8.76
N CYS A 73 4.65 -0.64 9.86
CA CYS A 73 4.84 -0.11 11.20
C CYS A 73 6.27 -0.34 11.65
N LEU A 74 6.95 0.74 12.04
CA LEU A 74 8.35 0.69 12.46
C LEU A 74 8.47 0.66 13.97
N THR A 75 9.45 -0.10 14.49
CA THR A 75 9.82 -0.11 15.91
C THR A 75 10.36 1.24 16.35
N ILE A 76 11.04 1.95 15.45
CA ILE A 76 11.63 3.26 15.68
C ILE A 76 11.31 4.18 14.51
N GLY A 77 10.84 5.39 14.82
CA GLY A 77 10.57 6.42 13.82
C GLY A 77 9.12 6.43 13.34
N LYS A 78 8.91 6.93 12.11
CA LYS A 78 7.58 7.07 11.52
C LYS A 78 7.27 5.93 10.57
N ASP A 79 6.06 5.43 10.64
CA ASP A 79 5.53 4.42 9.73
C ASP A 79 5.63 4.84 8.26
N ILE A 80 5.74 3.83 7.40
CA ILE A 80 5.82 4.01 5.96
C ILE A 80 4.43 3.78 5.36
N TYR A 81 3.92 4.79 4.66
CA TYR A 81 2.60 4.75 4.05
C TYR A 81 2.70 4.68 2.52
N LEU A 82 1.99 3.72 1.94
CA LEU A 82 1.76 3.60 0.49
C LEU A 82 0.26 3.64 0.24
N ASN A 83 -0.22 4.77 -0.26
CA ASN A 83 -1.64 4.99 -0.50
C ASN A 83 -1.88 5.41 -1.95
N ASP A 84 -2.81 4.74 -2.63
CA ASP A 84 -3.36 5.18 -3.91
C ASP A 84 -4.88 5.10 -3.85
N VAL A 85 -5.52 6.27 -3.89
CA VAL A 85 -6.97 6.41 -3.82
C VAL A 85 -7.65 6.21 -5.18
N GLU A 86 -6.92 6.31 -6.29
CA GLU A 86 -7.48 6.23 -7.65
C GLU A 86 -7.70 4.78 -8.11
N TYR A 87 -6.98 3.83 -7.53
CA TYR A 87 -7.07 2.42 -7.88
C TYR A 87 -8.52 1.88 -7.84
N LYS A 88 -9.34 2.37 -6.88
CA LYS A 88 -10.76 1.99 -6.78
C LYS A 88 -11.60 2.38 -8.00
N ASN A 89 -11.26 3.50 -8.63
CA ASN A 89 -12.06 4.06 -9.72
C ASN A 89 -11.68 3.47 -11.10
N LYS A 90 -10.47 2.91 -11.22
CA LYS A 90 -9.93 2.31 -12.46
C LYS A 90 -9.14 1.06 -12.13
N TYR A 91 -9.85 0.02 -11.73
CA TYR A 91 -9.24 -1.28 -11.50
C TYR A 91 -8.62 -1.80 -12.80
N ASP A 92 -7.40 -2.29 -12.68
CA ASP A 92 -6.57 -2.79 -13.76
C ASP A 92 -6.03 -4.15 -13.33
N ASP A 93 -6.29 -5.20 -14.11
CA ASP A 93 -5.92 -6.58 -13.76
C ASP A 93 -4.41 -6.76 -13.62
N ILE A 94 -3.59 -6.03 -14.40
CA ILE A 94 -2.13 -6.06 -14.29
C ILE A 94 -1.70 -5.44 -12.97
N LYS A 95 -2.25 -4.27 -12.62
CA LYS A 95 -1.95 -3.61 -11.34
C LYS A 95 -2.42 -4.46 -10.15
N GLY A 96 -3.59 -5.08 -10.24
CA GLY A 96 -4.11 -5.98 -9.20
C GLY A 96 -3.23 -7.22 -9.02
N SER A 97 -2.77 -7.82 -10.12
CA SER A 97 -1.82 -8.93 -10.09
C SER A 97 -0.49 -8.52 -9.43
N ASN A 98 0.04 -7.33 -9.78
CA ASN A 98 1.27 -6.80 -9.17
C ASN A 98 1.11 -6.52 -7.68
N LEU A 99 -0.04 -5.97 -7.24
CA LEU A 99 -0.34 -5.76 -5.83
C LEU A 99 -0.43 -7.05 -5.05
N LYS A 100 -1.09 -8.07 -5.62
CA LYS A 100 -1.15 -9.41 -5.02
C LYS A 100 0.24 -10.02 -4.87
N LYS A 101 1.07 -9.93 -5.92
CA LYS A 101 2.47 -10.39 -5.87
C LYS A 101 3.26 -9.64 -4.79
N PHE A 102 3.16 -8.32 -4.76
CA PHE A 102 3.85 -7.50 -3.76
C PHE A 102 3.41 -7.85 -2.33
N LEU A 103 2.11 -8.01 -2.09
CA LEU A 103 1.59 -8.43 -0.78
C LEU A 103 2.21 -9.76 -0.34
N LYS A 104 2.23 -10.76 -1.22
CA LYS A 104 2.83 -12.07 -0.92
C LYS A 104 4.33 -11.98 -0.70
N SER A 105 5.04 -11.23 -1.53
CA SER A 105 6.47 -10.99 -1.35
C SER A 105 6.75 -10.36 0.00
N ALA A 106 6.01 -9.30 0.39
CA ALA A 106 6.18 -8.69 1.71
C ALA A 106 5.91 -9.70 2.84
N GLN A 107 4.86 -10.52 2.75
CA GLN A 107 4.62 -11.57 3.75
C GLN A 107 5.80 -12.55 3.87
N THR A 108 6.34 -13.00 2.74
CA THR A 108 7.48 -13.93 2.71
C THR A 108 8.75 -13.30 3.25
N GLU A 109 9.10 -12.10 2.77
CA GLU A 109 10.33 -11.37 3.13
C GLU A 109 10.38 -10.99 4.62
N PHE A 110 9.21 -10.78 5.25
CA PHE A 110 9.10 -10.46 6.67
C PHE A 110 8.74 -11.67 7.54
N HIS A 111 8.45 -12.84 6.95
CA HIS A 111 7.91 -14.01 7.65
C HIS A 111 6.63 -13.69 8.45
N PHE A 112 5.74 -12.88 7.87
CA PHE A 112 4.51 -12.43 8.53
C PHE A 112 3.30 -13.27 8.13
N SER A 113 2.45 -13.54 9.11
CA SER A 113 1.16 -14.20 8.93
C SER A 113 0.03 -13.17 8.87
N LYS A 114 -1.06 -13.52 8.16
CA LYS A 114 -2.23 -12.64 7.96
C LYS A 114 -3.25 -12.88 9.07
N THR A 115 -3.59 -11.83 9.81
CA THR A 115 -4.61 -11.87 10.87
C THR A 115 -5.71 -10.85 10.55
N PRO A 116 -7.00 -11.23 10.61
CA PRO A 116 -8.09 -10.28 10.41
C PRO A 116 -8.10 -9.25 11.54
N LYS A 117 -8.29 -7.98 11.19
CA LYS A 117 -8.50 -6.90 12.17
C LYS A 117 -9.86 -6.26 11.89
N ASN A 118 -10.74 -6.21 12.89
CA ASN A 118 -12.10 -5.64 12.86
C ASN A 118 -12.80 -5.68 11.50
N SER A 119 -13.73 -6.63 11.35
CA SER A 119 -14.40 -7.10 10.12
C SER A 119 -15.00 -6.06 9.16
N LEU A 120 -15.07 -4.78 9.53
CA LEU A 120 -15.79 -3.74 8.80
C LEU A 120 -15.01 -3.14 7.61
N GLN A 121 -13.68 -3.25 7.55
CA GLN A 121 -12.89 -2.54 6.54
C GLN A 121 -12.04 -3.42 5.63
N ASN A 122 -12.07 -4.76 5.74
CA ASN A 122 -11.22 -5.66 4.94
C ASN A 122 -9.72 -5.33 4.99
N ILE A 123 -9.30 -4.63 6.04
CA ILE A 123 -7.91 -4.35 6.37
C ILE A 123 -7.44 -5.48 7.28
N TYR A 124 -6.31 -6.07 6.93
CA TYR A 124 -5.69 -7.15 7.66
C TYR A 124 -4.40 -6.63 8.29
N TRP A 125 -4.06 -7.23 9.41
CA TRP A 125 -2.78 -7.05 10.07
C TRP A 125 -1.86 -8.20 9.67
N TYR A 126 -0.61 -7.87 9.36
CA TYR A 126 0.41 -8.83 8.98
C TYR A 126 1.58 -8.69 9.94
N SER A 127 1.84 -9.73 10.74
CA SER A 127 2.93 -9.76 11.72
C SER A 127 3.39 -11.20 11.99
N ASN A 128 4.55 -11.33 12.61
CA ASN A 128 5.04 -12.58 13.21
C ASN A 128 4.68 -12.72 14.70
N GLN A 129 4.16 -11.66 15.32
CA GLN A 129 3.63 -11.66 16.67
C GLN A 129 2.13 -11.89 16.62
N HIS A 130 1.65 -12.92 17.34
CA HIS A 130 0.23 -13.24 17.52
C HIS A 130 -0.43 -12.32 18.53
#